data_AF-A0A764HZ25-F1
#
_entry.id   AF-A0A764HZ25-F1
#
_cell.length_a   1.000
_cell.length_b   1.000
_cell.length_c   1.000
_cell.angle_alpha   90.00
_cell.angle_beta   90.00
_cell.angle_gamma   90.00
#
_symmetry.space_group_name_H-M   'P 1'
#
loop_
_entity.id
_entity.type
_entity.pdbx_description
1 polymer ?
#
loop_
_entity_poly.entity_id
_entity_poly.type
_entity_poly.pdbx_seq_one_letter_code
_entity_poly.pdbx_strand_id
1 'polypeptide(L)'
;MKPVKRLYLSTDEIHLADASLVLELNNCGRGFITAQTTTDYTGKLVRLDVGYSGLLLRWFTGYVERSQPAENGYQRLFVRELAGVFERMWPCSFQHPTLRDVAGWLEENSGISIAVPDVPYSDKPIPHFTHNGTGYQLLNNLGRAFSITDYIWYPLPDGSLYVGGAEKALFAGRPVEIPAEFSQGTAGGNSMTLPVIQSLRPGVDVNGERVTKVHLTNDTMTITWTPRNRATGQPLQKTPAQRQIESHYPELASGLHLPKLARVVAPSEAVKSGNFADPFRPRYAVDVQLLDADGNPDNQTPVYSAVPLPVPMAGNDSGMFQFPPEGTLVEVAFTGGRPDKPFIRQTLPDGTSLPDIKPGEQLQQQRAEVSQRVTQAGDWVRQTDQTISETSMARTVKADTERRELVSRETTVKATDKITVLGTATLMAGAIQQVSAGDFSQAVKGNRLASITGNEETEIAGQQSTKVAGAMNVDVGGTLTEKIAALRKSVASGGQQIMGPTVHIGSESVNTLTMMLDTIDLLAELAQQCASHSHPSVGTPTNAGAFNQTAAKAGQTRSKYQNIIA
;
A
#
# COMPACT_ATOMS: atom_id res chain seq x y z
N MET A 1 -32.04 58.94 36.63
CA MET A 1 -31.83 58.23 37.91
C MET A 1 -30.39 57.71 37.93
N LYS A 2 -29.64 57.81 39.04
CA LYS A 2 -28.28 57.27 39.10
C LYS A 2 -28.33 55.75 39.34
N PRO A 3 -27.52 54.93 38.64
CA PRO A 3 -27.48 53.50 38.86
C PRO A 3 -26.89 53.17 40.23
N VAL A 4 -27.46 52.18 40.90
CA VAL A 4 -26.94 51.56 42.12
C VAL A 4 -25.98 50.46 41.71
N LYS A 5 -24.82 50.42 42.37
CA LYS A 5 -23.76 49.43 42.13
C LYS A 5 -23.34 48.82 43.46
N ARG A 6 -23.26 47.50 43.55
CA ARG A 6 -22.76 46.77 44.73
C ARG A 6 -21.62 45.87 44.32
N LEU A 7 -20.45 46.10 44.92
CA LEU A 7 -19.26 45.31 44.72
C LEU A 7 -19.13 44.30 45.85
N TYR A 8 -19.00 43.04 45.48
CA TYR A 8 -18.66 41.95 46.39
C TYR A 8 -17.28 41.43 46.04
N LEU A 9 -16.36 41.44 47.00
CA LEU A 9 -15.06 40.78 46.91
C LEU A 9 -15.10 39.57 47.83
N SER A 10 -15.12 38.37 47.24
CA SER A 10 -15.52 37.14 47.93
C SER A 10 -16.91 37.28 48.59
N THR A 11 -16.99 37.32 49.91
CA THR A 11 -18.22 37.47 50.69
C THR A 11 -18.44 38.91 51.18
N ASP A 12 -17.45 39.79 51.02
CA ASP A 12 -17.47 41.12 51.62
C ASP A 12 -18.11 42.13 50.65
N GLU A 13 -19.10 42.89 51.12
CA GLU A 13 -19.59 44.06 50.40
C GLU A 13 -18.63 45.22 50.61
N ILE A 14 -17.99 45.67 49.52
CA ILE A 14 -16.94 46.69 49.55
C ILE A 14 -17.43 47.94 48.82
N HIS A 15 -17.08 49.12 49.35
CA HIS A 15 -17.40 50.38 48.69
C HIS A 15 -16.68 50.50 47.33
N LEU A 16 -17.46 50.73 46.28
CA LEU A 16 -17.00 50.93 44.91
C LEU A 16 -16.84 52.43 44.62
N ALA A 17 -15.62 52.89 44.33
CA ALA A 17 -15.36 54.26 43.90
C ALA A 17 -15.42 54.45 42.38
N ASP A 18 -14.87 53.50 41.62
CA ASP A 18 -14.79 53.58 40.16
C ASP A 18 -14.90 52.18 39.53
N ALA A 19 -15.61 52.08 38.40
CA ALA A 19 -15.70 50.85 37.61
C ALA A 19 -15.62 51.16 36.12
N SER A 20 -14.65 50.54 35.45
CA SER A 20 -14.52 50.53 34.00
C SER A 20 -14.32 49.08 33.53
N LEU A 21 -15.40 48.44 33.09
CA LEU A 21 -15.46 47.01 32.80
C LEU A 21 -16.04 46.76 31.41
N VAL A 22 -15.44 45.85 30.66
CA VAL A 22 -15.93 45.41 29.36
C VAL A 22 -16.39 43.97 29.43
N LEU A 23 -17.55 43.69 28.83
CA LEU A 23 -18.01 42.36 28.46
C LEU A 23 -17.92 42.23 26.94
N GLU A 24 -17.44 41.09 26.44
CA GLU A 24 -17.22 40.86 25.01
C GLU A 24 -17.83 39.51 24.61
N LEU A 25 -18.48 39.45 23.45
CA LEU A 25 -18.98 38.22 22.85
C LEU A 25 -17.79 37.42 22.32
N ASN A 26 -17.80 36.10 22.48
CA ASN A 26 -16.73 35.20 22.04
C ASN A 26 -15.35 35.58 22.63
N ASN A 27 -15.34 36.18 23.82
CA ASN A 27 -14.12 36.55 24.53
C ASN A 27 -14.40 36.67 26.04
N CYS A 28 -13.36 36.91 26.83
CA CYS A 28 -13.48 37.13 28.26
C CYS A 28 -13.58 38.62 28.61
N GLY A 29 -14.62 38.98 29.38
CA GLY A 29 -14.78 40.30 29.94
C GLY A 29 -13.71 40.62 31.00
N ARG A 30 -13.36 41.89 31.08
CA ARG A 30 -12.27 42.38 31.93
C ARG A 30 -12.40 43.85 32.26
N GLY A 31 -11.61 44.34 33.19
CA GLY A 31 -11.43 45.77 33.37
C GLY A 31 -10.88 46.14 34.72
N PHE A 32 -11.13 47.38 35.14
CA PHE A 32 -10.62 47.94 36.37
C PHE A 32 -11.75 48.33 37.32
N ILE A 33 -11.54 48.03 38.60
CA ILE A 33 -12.40 48.42 39.72
C ILE A 33 -11.54 49.11 40.76
N THR A 34 -11.97 50.27 41.26
CA THR A 34 -11.34 50.92 42.42
C THR A 34 -12.24 50.70 43.64
N ALA A 35 -11.73 49.95 44.61
CA ALA A 35 -12.46 49.48 45.78
C ALA A 35 -11.84 50.02 47.08
N GLN A 36 -12.66 50.43 48.05
CA GLN A 36 -12.18 50.93 49.35
C GLN A 36 -11.77 49.76 50.24
N THR A 37 -10.54 49.29 50.09
CA THR A 37 -9.99 48.21 50.89
C THR A 37 -8.48 48.30 50.94
N THR A 38 -7.88 47.77 52.01
CA THR A 38 -6.42 47.59 52.14
C THR A 38 -5.99 46.14 51.93
N THR A 39 -6.94 45.21 51.79
CA THR A 39 -6.70 43.78 51.57
C THR A 39 -6.35 43.50 50.11
N ASP A 40 -5.34 42.66 49.88
CA ASP A 40 -5.06 42.11 48.55
C ASP A 40 -6.04 40.98 48.23
N TYR A 41 -6.90 41.20 47.23
CA TYR A 41 -7.88 40.22 46.77
C TYR A 41 -7.41 39.42 45.55
N THR A 42 -6.13 39.46 45.17
CA THR A 42 -5.60 38.68 44.04
C THR A 42 -5.98 37.19 44.14
N GLY A 43 -6.55 36.64 43.06
CA GLY A 43 -7.09 35.28 42.97
C GLY A 43 -8.47 35.07 43.61
N LYS A 44 -9.06 36.08 44.25
CA LYS A 44 -10.37 35.99 44.89
C LYS A 44 -11.50 36.36 43.93
N LEU A 45 -12.70 35.84 44.22
CA LEU A 45 -13.90 36.12 43.43
C LEU A 45 -14.30 37.59 43.52
N VAL A 46 -14.76 38.14 42.40
CA VAL A 46 -15.39 39.46 42.32
C VAL A 46 -16.76 39.32 41.68
N ARG A 47 -17.74 39.99 42.28
CA ARG A 47 -19.09 40.12 41.74
C ARG A 47 -19.47 41.59 41.77
N LEU A 48 -19.93 42.11 40.63
CA LEU A 48 -20.51 43.44 40.53
C LEU A 48 -21.98 43.32 40.16
N ASP A 49 -22.84 43.82 41.03
CA ASP A 49 -24.26 43.97 40.76
C ASP A 49 -24.54 45.42 40.38
N VAL A 50 -25.35 45.62 39.33
CA VAL A 50 -25.67 46.94 38.77
C VAL A 50 -27.17 47.03 38.50
N GLY A 51 -27.75 48.20 38.71
CA GLY A 51 -29.14 48.46 38.32
C GLY A 51 -29.72 49.72 38.96
N TYR A 52 -31.02 49.69 39.26
CA TYR A 52 -31.74 50.81 39.89
C TYR A 52 -32.51 50.32 41.11
N SER A 53 -33.11 51.24 41.88
CA SER A 53 -33.74 50.94 43.18
C SER A 53 -34.77 49.80 43.15
N GLY A 54 -35.41 49.54 42.01
CA GLY A 54 -36.37 48.44 41.84
C GLY A 54 -35.81 47.13 41.30
N LEU A 55 -34.59 47.10 40.74
CA LEU A 55 -34.00 45.90 40.17
C LEU A 55 -32.47 46.03 40.08
N LEU A 56 -31.77 45.17 40.82
CA LEU A 56 -30.32 45.03 40.78
C LEU A 56 -29.98 43.66 40.18
N LEU A 57 -29.19 43.64 39.10
CA LEU A 57 -28.79 42.40 38.43
C LEU A 57 -27.30 42.18 38.57
N ARG A 58 -26.91 40.91 38.71
CA ARG A 58 -25.50 40.51 38.63
C ARG A 58 -24.99 40.83 37.24
N TRP A 59 -24.05 41.77 37.15
CA TRP A 59 -23.52 42.30 35.91
C TRP A 59 -22.14 41.72 35.58
N PHE A 60 -21.29 41.49 36.57
CA PHE A 60 -19.97 40.88 36.36
C PHE A 60 -19.74 39.78 37.40
N THR A 61 -19.20 38.65 36.96
CA THR A 61 -18.75 37.56 37.83
C THR A 61 -17.39 37.08 37.37
N GLY A 62 -16.41 37.12 38.26
CA GLY A 62 -15.03 36.89 37.88
C GLY A 62 -14.09 36.73 39.05
N TYR A 63 -12.82 36.98 38.81
CA TYR A 63 -11.78 37.04 39.83
C TYR A 63 -10.89 38.27 39.67
N VAL A 64 -10.22 38.66 40.75
CA VAL A 64 -9.18 39.69 40.74
C VAL A 64 -7.89 39.06 40.25
N GLU A 65 -7.37 39.50 39.11
CA GLU A 65 -6.10 39.03 38.57
C GLU A 65 -4.91 39.81 39.14
N ARG A 66 -5.10 41.09 39.45
CA ARG A 66 -4.06 41.93 40.04
C ARG A 66 -4.67 42.99 40.95
N SER A 67 -4.18 43.07 42.19
CA SER A 67 -4.47 44.18 43.11
C SER A 67 -3.29 45.16 43.16
N GLN A 68 -3.58 46.46 43.08
CA GLN A 68 -2.57 47.52 43.22
C GLN A 68 -3.06 48.60 44.17
N PRO A 69 -2.22 49.09 45.12
CA PRO A 69 -2.60 50.21 45.98
C PRO A 69 -3.00 51.45 45.17
N ALA A 70 -4.08 52.11 45.60
CA ALA A 70 -4.51 53.43 45.16
C ALA A 70 -4.51 54.40 46.35
N GLU A 71 -4.72 55.69 46.11
CA GLU A 71 -4.69 56.71 47.18
C GLU A 71 -5.77 56.46 48.26
N ASN A 72 -5.46 56.82 49.51
CA ASN A 72 -6.41 56.90 50.63
C ASN A 72 -7.18 55.61 50.98
N GLY A 73 -6.49 54.47 51.08
CA GLY A 73 -7.10 53.21 51.54
C GLY A 73 -7.97 52.51 50.49
N TYR A 74 -7.73 52.82 49.20
CA TYR A 74 -8.32 52.15 48.07
C TYR A 74 -7.32 51.20 47.39
N GLN A 75 -7.84 50.22 46.66
CA GLN A 75 -7.08 49.35 45.76
C GLN A 75 -7.69 49.43 44.37
N ARG A 76 -6.83 49.54 43.36
CA ARG A 76 -7.19 49.39 41.96
C ARG A 76 -6.99 47.93 41.54
N LEU A 77 -8.10 47.26 41.29
CA LEU A 77 -8.20 45.85 40.94
C LEU A 77 -8.31 45.72 39.43
N PHE A 78 -7.44 44.92 38.81
CA PHE A 78 -7.67 44.40 37.47
C PHE A 78 -8.43 43.07 37.60
N VAL A 79 -9.60 43.00 36.99
CA VAL A 79 -10.53 41.86 37.12
C VAL A 79 -10.81 41.24 35.76
N ARG A 80 -11.08 39.93 35.75
CA ARG A 80 -11.54 39.18 34.57
C ARG A 80 -12.69 38.26 34.93
N GLU A 81 -13.56 37.98 33.96
CA GLU A 81 -14.60 36.96 34.12
C GLU A 81 -13.98 35.58 34.34
N LEU A 82 -14.75 34.63 34.87
CA LEU A 82 -14.25 33.28 35.15
C LEU A 82 -13.71 32.58 33.88
N ALA A 83 -14.27 32.90 32.71
CA ALA A 83 -13.74 32.45 31.41
C ALA A 83 -12.26 32.84 31.18
N GLY A 84 -11.68 33.72 31.99
CA GLY A 84 -10.24 34.00 32.07
C GLY A 84 -9.35 32.76 32.15
N VAL A 85 -9.85 31.66 32.74
CA VAL A 85 -9.13 30.38 32.80
C VAL A 85 -8.78 29.81 31.41
N PHE A 86 -9.56 30.16 30.39
CA PHE A 86 -9.37 29.73 29.00
C PHE A 86 -8.30 30.55 28.23
N GLU A 87 -7.66 31.54 28.87
CA GLU A 87 -6.49 32.22 28.29
C GLU A 87 -5.24 31.34 28.27
N ARG A 88 -5.19 30.32 29.12
CA ARG A 88 -4.09 29.35 29.21
C ARG A 88 -4.17 28.33 28.08
N MET A 89 -3.20 27.42 27.99
CA MET A 89 -3.21 26.31 27.04
C MET A 89 -4.22 25.23 27.43
N TRP A 90 -5.00 24.76 26.47
CA TRP A 90 -6.04 23.73 26.62
C TRP A 90 -5.90 22.62 25.56
N PRO A 91 -4.79 21.85 25.56
CA PRO A 91 -4.59 20.81 24.57
C PRO A 91 -5.56 19.64 24.80
N CYS A 92 -6.20 19.17 23.73
CA CYS A 92 -7.09 18.01 23.77
C CYS A 92 -7.11 17.26 22.44
N SER A 93 -7.48 15.98 22.49
CA SER A 93 -7.65 15.14 21.31
C SER A 93 -8.73 14.10 21.59
N PHE A 94 -9.82 14.18 20.83
CA PHE A 94 -10.95 13.28 20.94
C PHE A 94 -11.23 12.59 19.61
N GLN A 95 -11.71 11.36 19.69
CA GLN A 95 -12.25 10.62 18.57
C GLN A 95 -13.76 10.50 18.75
N HIS A 96 -14.52 10.80 17.70
CA HIS A 96 -15.99 10.76 17.73
C HIS A 96 -16.66 11.66 18.79
N PRO A 97 -16.13 12.83 19.20
CA PRO A 97 -16.77 13.64 20.22
C PRO A 97 -18.06 14.29 19.70
N THR A 98 -19.00 14.51 20.61
CA THR A 98 -20.09 15.47 20.48
C THR A 98 -19.69 16.84 21.05
N LEU A 99 -20.48 17.89 20.82
CA LEU A 99 -20.25 19.19 21.46
C LEU A 99 -20.35 19.08 22.98
N ARG A 100 -21.26 18.24 23.49
CA ARG A 100 -21.42 17.97 24.92
C ARG A 100 -20.18 17.31 25.52
N ASP A 101 -19.53 16.38 24.81
CA ASP A 101 -18.32 15.73 25.32
C ASP A 101 -17.19 16.76 25.51
N VAL A 102 -17.01 17.64 24.52
CA VAL A 102 -15.99 18.71 24.62
C VAL A 102 -16.35 19.71 25.71
N ALA A 103 -17.62 20.10 25.84
CA ALA A 103 -18.08 20.99 26.90
C ALA A 103 -17.95 20.36 28.29
N GLY A 104 -18.29 19.08 28.45
CA GLY A 104 -18.14 18.34 29.69
C GLY A 104 -16.67 18.22 30.11
N TRP A 105 -15.77 17.98 29.15
CA TRP A 105 -14.33 17.99 29.42
C TRP A 105 -13.83 19.38 29.85
N LEU A 106 -14.26 20.44 29.16
CA LEU A 106 -13.93 21.81 29.56
C LEU A 106 -14.47 22.14 30.96
N GLU A 107 -15.67 21.70 31.31
CA GLU A 107 -16.28 21.86 32.64
C GLU A 107 -15.48 21.12 33.72
N GLU A 108 -15.18 19.84 33.52
CA GLU A 108 -14.40 19.01 34.45
C GLU A 108 -13.02 19.61 34.75
N ASN A 109 -12.36 20.18 33.72
CA ASN A 109 -11.00 20.69 33.83
C ASN A 109 -10.93 22.19 34.22
N SER A 110 -12.01 22.95 34.06
CA SER A 110 -12.07 24.38 34.42
C SER A 110 -12.74 24.63 35.77
N GLY A 111 -13.66 23.75 36.18
CA GLY A 111 -14.59 23.99 37.28
C GLY A 111 -15.69 25.01 36.94
N ILE A 112 -15.81 25.44 35.68
CA ILE A 112 -16.86 26.34 35.20
C ILE A 112 -17.94 25.50 34.53
N SER A 113 -19.19 25.64 34.98
CA SER A 113 -20.30 24.97 34.31
C SER A 113 -20.51 25.47 32.89
N ILE A 114 -20.71 24.56 31.93
CA ILE A 114 -20.88 24.92 30.52
C ILE A 114 -22.28 24.55 30.03
N ALA A 115 -23.06 25.57 29.70
CA ALA A 115 -24.40 25.42 29.16
C ALA A 115 -24.32 25.19 27.64
N VAL A 116 -24.65 23.96 27.22
CA VAL A 116 -24.84 23.56 25.83
C VAL A 116 -26.35 23.40 25.55
N PRO A 117 -26.89 24.01 24.48
CA PRO A 117 -28.32 23.92 24.16
C PRO A 117 -28.73 22.51 23.74
N ASP A 118 -29.99 22.16 23.99
CA ASP A 118 -30.60 20.91 23.56
C ASP A 118 -31.10 21.00 22.11
N VAL A 119 -30.24 20.67 21.17
CA VAL A 119 -30.45 20.78 19.72
C VAL A 119 -29.65 19.70 18.98
N PRO A 120 -30.06 19.27 17.77
CA PRO A 120 -29.47 18.09 17.11
C PRO A 120 -27.95 18.13 16.90
N TYR A 121 -27.36 19.31 16.67
CA TYR A 121 -25.90 19.40 16.48
C TYR A 121 -25.12 19.15 17.78
N SER A 122 -25.73 19.34 18.96
CA SER A 122 -25.05 19.21 20.25
C SER A 122 -24.63 17.77 20.55
N ASP A 123 -25.37 16.81 20.01
CA ASP A 123 -25.21 15.37 20.21
C ASP A 123 -24.74 14.65 18.93
N LYS A 124 -24.51 15.38 17.83
CA LYS A 124 -24.00 14.80 16.59
C LYS A 124 -22.48 14.60 16.70
N PRO A 125 -21.97 13.36 16.65
CA PRO A 125 -20.54 13.12 16.72
C PRO A 125 -19.82 13.57 15.45
N ILE A 126 -18.60 14.08 15.60
CA ILE A 126 -17.70 14.43 14.48
C ILE A 126 -16.49 13.47 14.47
N PRO A 127 -15.82 13.21 13.33
CA PRO A 127 -14.76 12.20 13.27
C PRO A 127 -13.66 12.40 14.32
N HIS A 128 -13.14 13.62 14.44
CA HIS A 128 -12.10 14.00 15.38
C HIS A 128 -12.24 15.46 15.81
N PHE A 129 -11.79 15.76 17.04
CA PHE A 129 -11.51 17.13 17.47
C PHE A 129 -10.16 17.14 18.18
N THR A 130 -9.20 17.87 17.61
CA THR A 130 -7.87 18.05 18.21
C THR A 130 -7.57 19.53 18.27
N HIS A 131 -7.08 19.98 19.42
CA HIS A 131 -6.70 21.37 19.65
C HIS A 131 -5.39 21.44 20.42
N ASN A 132 -4.53 22.39 20.03
CA ASN A 132 -3.30 22.71 20.75
C ASN A 132 -3.09 24.23 20.72
N GLY A 133 -3.70 24.91 21.68
CA GLY A 133 -3.70 26.37 21.77
C GLY A 133 -4.45 26.82 23.02
N THR A 134 -4.85 28.09 23.06
CA THR A 134 -5.61 28.59 24.21
C THR A 134 -7.04 28.07 24.21
N GLY A 135 -7.70 28.06 25.38
CA GLY A 135 -9.10 27.71 25.48
C GLY A 135 -10.01 28.68 24.69
N TYR A 136 -9.64 29.96 24.55
CA TYR A 136 -10.37 30.89 23.67
C TYR A 136 -10.32 30.45 22.20
N GLN A 137 -9.16 30.00 21.72
CA GLN A 137 -9.04 29.47 20.37
C GLN A 137 -9.83 28.18 20.21
N LEU A 138 -9.83 27.30 21.22
CA LEU A 138 -10.64 26.09 21.26
C LEU A 138 -12.11 26.44 21.07
N LEU A 139 -12.65 27.31 21.94
CA LEU A 139 -14.05 27.74 21.92
C LEU A 139 -14.41 28.36 20.57
N ASN A 140 -13.58 29.28 20.05
CA ASN A 140 -13.82 29.91 18.75
C ASN A 140 -13.88 28.93 17.57
N ASN A 141 -13.24 27.75 17.68
CA ASN A 141 -13.24 26.74 16.63
C ASN A 141 -14.42 25.76 16.71
N LEU A 142 -15.13 25.68 17.84
CA LEU A 142 -16.22 24.71 18.02
C LEU A 142 -17.36 24.90 17.01
N GLY A 143 -17.70 26.15 16.70
CA GLY A 143 -18.74 26.44 15.72
C GLY A 143 -18.46 25.80 14.36
N ARG A 144 -17.23 25.94 13.87
CA ARG A 144 -16.80 25.30 12.62
C ARG A 144 -16.72 23.79 12.74
N ALA A 145 -16.17 23.28 13.85
CA ALA A 145 -15.99 21.85 14.06
C ALA A 145 -17.32 21.07 14.08
N PHE A 146 -18.36 21.65 14.68
CA PHE A 146 -19.69 21.04 14.81
C PHE A 146 -20.72 21.59 13.82
N SER A 147 -20.27 22.33 12.79
CA SER A 147 -21.12 22.91 11.74
C SER A 147 -22.30 23.76 12.28
N ILE A 148 -22.05 24.55 13.33
CA ILE A 148 -23.05 25.42 13.96
C ILE A 148 -23.08 26.77 13.22
N THR A 149 -24.22 27.08 12.59
CA THR A 149 -24.35 28.18 11.65
C THR A 149 -24.09 29.56 12.25
N ASP A 150 -24.76 29.95 13.34
CA ASP A 150 -24.56 31.23 14.05
C ASP A 150 -23.97 30.97 15.45
N TYR A 151 -22.77 30.39 15.49
CA TYR A 151 -22.10 29.98 16.73
C TYR A 151 -21.63 31.17 17.57
N ILE A 152 -21.92 31.11 18.87
CA ILE A 152 -21.43 32.04 19.88
C ILE A 152 -21.08 31.33 21.20
N TRP A 153 -20.21 31.98 21.97
CA TRP A 153 -19.98 31.64 23.36
C TRP A 153 -19.78 32.91 24.19
N TYR A 154 -20.24 32.91 25.43
CA TYR A 154 -20.05 34.04 26.35
C TYR A 154 -20.34 33.63 27.81
N PRO A 155 -19.71 34.30 28.79
CA PRO A 155 -20.02 34.08 30.19
C PRO A 155 -21.44 34.54 30.54
N LEU A 156 -22.16 33.72 31.30
CA LEU A 156 -23.47 34.02 31.85
C LEU A 156 -23.34 34.77 33.18
N PRO A 157 -24.40 35.48 33.62
CA PRO A 157 -24.34 36.29 34.84
C PRO A 157 -23.85 35.53 36.08
N ASP A 158 -24.20 34.26 36.21
CA ASP A 158 -23.82 33.40 37.33
C ASP A 158 -22.36 32.94 37.30
N GLY A 159 -21.64 33.18 36.19
CA GLY A 159 -20.25 32.76 35.97
C GLY A 159 -20.11 31.50 35.13
N SER A 160 -21.21 30.81 34.78
CA SER A 160 -21.19 29.70 33.83
C SER A 160 -20.90 30.19 32.40
N LEU A 161 -20.58 29.28 31.48
CA LEU A 161 -20.27 29.61 30.09
C LEU A 161 -21.36 29.07 29.16
N TYR A 162 -21.93 29.91 28.30
CA TYR A 162 -22.77 29.42 27.21
C TYR A 162 -21.92 29.04 26.00
N VAL A 163 -22.19 27.89 25.37
CA VAL A 163 -21.54 27.43 24.14
C VAL A 163 -22.60 26.84 23.21
N GLY A 164 -22.87 27.50 22.08
CA GLY A 164 -23.89 27.02 21.14
C GLY A 164 -24.26 28.03 20.05
N GLY A 165 -25.36 27.76 19.34
CA GLY A 165 -25.92 28.66 18.35
C GLY A 165 -26.73 29.79 18.97
N ALA A 166 -26.66 30.97 18.38
CA ALA A 166 -27.35 32.16 18.87
C ALA A 166 -28.88 31.99 18.98
N GLU A 167 -29.47 31.04 18.26
CA GLU A 167 -30.91 30.71 18.30
C GLU A 167 -31.38 30.10 19.63
N LYS A 168 -30.45 29.63 20.47
CA LYS A 168 -30.73 29.12 21.83
C LYS A 168 -30.01 29.89 22.93
N ALA A 169 -29.38 31.02 22.59
CA ALA A 169 -28.72 31.87 23.56
C ALA A 169 -29.72 32.50 24.54
N LEU A 170 -29.22 33.03 25.66
CA LEU A 170 -30.04 33.64 26.74
C LEU A 170 -31.04 34.69 26.23
N PHE A 171 -30.67 35.42 25.18
CA PHE A 171 -31.45 36.52 24.61
C PHE A 171 -32.08 36.17 23.25
N ALA A 172 -32.08 34.89 22.86
CA ALA A 172 -32.68 34.44 21.62
C ALA A 172 -34.17 34.84 21.55
N GLY A 173 -34.58 35.41 20.42
CA GLY A 173 -35.96 35.85 20.19
C GLY A 173 -36.41 37.06 21.02
N ARG A 174 -35.49 37.78 21.67
CA ARG A 174 -35.79 38.95 22.52
C ARG A 174 -35.02 40.20 22.07
N PRO A 175 -35.25 40.69 20.84
CA PRO A 175 -34.60 41.91 20.38
C PRO A 175 -35.08 43.11 21.21
N VAL A 176 -34.20 44.11 21.33
CA VAL A 176 -34.47 45.34 22.07
C VAL A 176 -34.42 46.51 21.10
N GLU A 177 -35.45 47.35 21.13
CA GLU A 177 -35.41 48.65 20.47
C GLU A 177 -35.07 49.73 21.49
N ILE A 178 -34.01 50.48 21.23
CA ILE A 178 -33.58 51.61 22.04
C ILE A 178 -33.81 52.88 21.22
N PRO A 179 -34.78 53.72 21.61
CA PRO A 179 -35.04 54.98 20.91
C PRO A 179 -33.81 55.88 20.90
N ALA A 180 -33.63 56.63 19.80
CA ALA A 180 -32.44 57.45 19.59
C ALA A 180 -32.24 58.54 20.68
N GLU A 181 -33.31 58.99 21.32
CA GLU A 181 -33.29 59.96 22.43
C GLU A 181 -32.54 59.47 23.68
N PHE A 182 -32.36 58.16 23.84
CA PHE A 182 -31.55 57.59 24.93
C PHE A 182 -30.06 57.50 24.60
N SER A 183 -29.68 57.77 23.34
CA SER A 183 -28.29 57.82 22.91
C SER A 183 -27.61 59.10 23.43
N GLN A 184 -26.61 58.94 24.29
CA GLN A 184 -25.78 60.02 24.80
C GLN A 184 -24.59 60.31 23.87
N GLY A 185 -24.41 59.50 22.82
CA GLY A 185 -23.34 59.64 21.84
C GLY A 185 -23.29 58.41 20.93
N THR A 186 -22.96 58.63 19.66
CA THR A 186 -22.66 57.56 18.70
C THR A 186 -21.25 57.76 18.16
N ALA A 187 -20.48 56.68 18.04
CA ALA A 187 -19.13 56.73 17.46
C ALA A 187 -19.00 55.67 16.37
N GLY A 188 -18.46 56.07 15.21
CA GLY A 188 -18.09 55.15 14.13
C GLY A 188 -19.23 54.42 13.41
N GLY A 189 -20.50 54.74 13.69
CA GLY A 189 -21.68 54.10 13.09
C GLY A 189 -21.99 52.68 13.61
N ASN A 190 -21.19 52.16 14.54
CA ASN A 190 -21.32 50.81 15.10
C ASN A 190 -21.25 50.76 16.63
N SER A 191 -21.38 51.91 17.29
CA SER A 191 -21.42 52.01 18.74
C SER A 191 -22.36 53.10 19.23
N MET A 192 -22.87 52.92 20.44
CA MET A 192 -23.81 53.83 21.09
C MET A 192 -23.55 53.88 22.60
N THR A 193 -23.48 55.08 23.17
CA THR A 193 -23.39 55.31 24.62
C THR A 193 -24.79 55.56 25.19
N LEU A 194 -25.10 54.89 26.30
CA LEU A 194 -26.41 54.85 26.93
C LEU A 194 -26.27 55.00 28.45
N PRO A 195 -27.33 55.44 29.15
CA PRO A 195 -27.49 55.13 30.56
C PRO A 195 -27.41 53.61 30.79
N VAL A 196 -27.03 53.21 32.01
CA VAL A 196 -26.89 51.79 32.34
C VAL A 196 -28.21 51.04 32.16
N ILE A 197 -28.20 50.00 31.32
CA ILE A 197 -29.29 49.03 31.19
C ILE A 197 -28.80 47.71 31.81
N GLN A 198 -29.19 47.41 33.05
CA GLN A 198 -28.57 46.31 33.82
C GLN A 198 -28.68 44.91 33.19
N SER A 199 -29.64 44.70 32.28
CA SER A 199 -29.84 43.43 31.58
C SER A 199 -29.06 43.32 30.26
N LEU A 200 -28.48 44.42 29.76
CA LEU A 200 -27.85 44.46 28.45
C LEU A 200 -26.49 43.75 28.47
N ARG A 201 -26.30 42.82 27.54
CA ARG A 201 -25.10 41.99 27.44
C ARG A 201 -24.69 41.75 25.99
N PRO A 202 -23.42 41.35 25.75
CA PRO A 202 -23.04 40.83 24.45
C PRO A 202 -23.95 39.65 24.04
N GLY A 203 -24.31 39.59 22.76
CA GLY A 203 -25.23 38.60 22.18
C GLY A 203 -26.66 39.11 21.97
N VAL A 204 -27.09 40.17 22.67
CA VAL A 204 -28.42 40.78 22.48
C VAL A 204 -28.49 41.50 21.12
N ASP A 205 -29.61 41.33 20.41
CA ASP A 205 -29.93 42.16 19.25
C ASP A 205 -30.56 43.49 19.69
N VAL A 206 -29.89 44.60 19.40
CA VAL A 206 -30.33 45.96 19.69
C VAL A 206 -30.51 46.71 18.37
N ASN A 207 -31.69 47.28 18.12
CA ASN A 207 -32.00 48.00 16.88
C ASN A 207 -31.66 47.19 15.61
N GLY A 208 -31.81 45.86 15.68
CA GLY A 208 -31.51 44.93 14.58
C GLY A 208 -30.04 44.51 14.44
N GLU A 209 -29.16 44.95 15.33
CA GLU A 209 -27.73 44.61 15.33
C GLU A 209 -27.30 43.90 16.62
N ARG A 210 -26.46 42.87 16.52
CA ARG A 210 -26.02 42.09 17.69
C ARG A 210 -24.89 42.81 18.37
N VAL A 211 -25.11 43.12 19.64
CA VAL A 211 -24.10 43.70 20.52
C VAL A 211 -22.97 42.68 20.68
N THR A 212 -21.75 43.06 20.31
CA THR A 212 -20.54 42.26 20.50
C THR A 212 -19.76 42.69 21.71
N LYS A 213 -20.00 43.91 22.22
CA LYS A 213 -19.28 44.46 23.38
C LYS A 213 -20.16 45.42 24.17
N VAL A 214 -20.08 45.34 25.49
CA VAL A 214 -20.70 46.27 26.44
C VAL A 214 -19.63 46.77 27.39
N HIS A 215 -19.32 48.07 27.33
CA HIS A 215 -18.33 48.72 28.19
C HIS A 215 -19.02 49.61 29.21
N LEU A 216 -19.11 49.15 30.46
CA LEU A 216 -19.58 49.92 31.60
C LEU A 216 -18.48 50.90 32.04
N THR A 217 -18.81 52.18 32.12
CA THR A 217 -17.96 53.21 32.74
C THR A 217 -18.82 53.99 33.73
N ASN A 218 -18.67 53.62 35.01
CA ASN A 218 -19.42 54.13 36.14
C ASN A 218 -20.95 54.13 35.94
N ASP A 219 -21.50 55.25 35.49
CA ASP A 219 -22.95 55.48 35.42
C ASP A 219 -23.49 55.40 33.99
N THR A 220 -22.61 55.08 33.02
CA THR A 220 -22.92 54.94 31.60
C THR A 220 -22.39 53.62 31.06
N MET A 221 -22.94 53.16 29.93
CA MET A 221 -22.39 52.04 29.17
C MET A 221 -22.29 52.38 27.70
N THR A 222 -21.25 51.89 27.03
CA THR A 222 -21.12 51.96 25.58
C THR A 222 -21.28 50.56 25.01
N ILE A 223 -22.26 50.39 24.11
CA ILE A 223 -22.42 49.16 23.34
C ILE A 223 -21.76 49.29 21.98
N THR A 224 -21.22 48.19 21.48
CA THR A 224 -20.64 48.08 20.13
C THR A 224 -21.21 46.85 19.46
N TRP A 225 -21.46 46.92 18.16
CA TRP A 225 -21.89 45.79 17.34
C TRP A 225 -21.01 45.66 16.10
N THR A 226 -21.10 44.49 15.45
CA THR A 226 -20.46 44.22 14.17
C THR A 226 -21.55 43.84 13.16
N PRO A 227 -21.70 44.58 12.04
CA PRO A 227 -22.66 44.23 11.00
C PRO A 227 -22.44 42.79 10.53
N ARG A 228 -23.51 41.99 10.45
CA ARG A 228 -23.44 40.56 10.16
C ARG A 228 -24.56 40.09 9.26
N ASN A 229 -24.34 38.98 8.55
CA ASN A 229 -25.41 38.22 7.95
C ASN A 229 -26.24 37.60 9.08
N ARG A 230 -27.52 37.97 9.16
CA ARG A 230 -28.41 37.53 10.26
C ARG A 230 -28.72 36.03 10.25
N ALA A 231 -28.58 35.37 9.09
CA ALA A 231 -28.81 33.93 8.98
C ALA A 231 -27.58 33.12 9.42
N THR A 232 -26.37 33.61 9.12
CA THR A 232 -25.12 32.87 9.36
C THR A 232 -24.25 33.42 10.49
N GLY A 233 -24.63 34.55 11.11
CA GLY A 233 -23.80 35.22 12.11
C GLY A 233 -22.51 35.84 11.57
N GLN A 234 -22.13 35.56 10.31
CA GLN A 234 -20.85 35.97 9.76
C GLN A 234 -20.78 37.49 9.59
N PRO A 235 -19.67 38.14 9.96
CA PRO A 235 -19.48 39.57 9.74
C PRO A 235 -19.64 39.94 8.26
N LEU A 236 -20.41 40.99 7.95
CA LEU A 236 -20.55 41.52 6.58
C LEU A 236 -19.29 42.23 6.11
N GLN A 237 -18.43 42.63 7.05
CA GLN A 237 -17.21 43.35 6.79
C GLN A 237 -16.07 42.73 7.59
N LYS A 238 -14.92 42.58 6.92
CA LYS A 238 -13.68 42.20 7.56
C LYS A 238 -13.19 43.31 8.50
N THR A 239 -12.60 42.93 9.62
CA THR A 239 -12.05 43.91 10.56
C THR A 239 -10.94 44.75 9.89
N PRO A 240 -10.68 45.99 10.33
CA PRO A 240 -9.56 46.79 9.80
C PRO A 240 -8.21 46.03 9.86
N ALA A 241 -7.96 45.32 10.96
CA ALA A 241 -6.77 44.49 11.13
C ALA A 241 -6.71 43.37 10.09
N GLN A 242 -7.80 42.63 9.89
CA GLN A 242 -7.86 41.57 8.89
C GLN A 242 -7.62 42.12 7.47
N ARG A 243 -8.21 43.26 7.10
CA ARG A 243 -7.99 43.89 5.80
C ARG A 243 -6.53 44.30 5.58
N GLN A 244 -5.88 44.86 6.61
CA GLN A 244 -4.46 45.20 6.54
C GLN A 244 -3.60 43.95 6.35
N ILE A 245 -3.86 42.89 7.12
CA ILE A 245 -3.15 41.60 7.00
C ILE A 245 -3.32 41.02 5.60
N GLU A 246 -4.55 40.87 5.12
CA GLU A 246 -4.83 40.31 3.80
C GLU A 246 -4.27 41.15 2.65
N SER A 247 -4.14 42.47 2.84
CA SER A 247 -3.49 43.35 1.87
C SER A 247 -1.98 43.14 1.80
N HIS A 248 -1.32 42.79 2.90
CA HIS A 248 0.12 42.53 2.93
C HIS A 248 0.44 41.06 2.60
N TYR A 249 -0.52 40.17 2.86
CA TYR A 249 -0.43 38.71 2.74
C TYR A 249 -1.67 38.15 2.00
N PRO A 250 -1.76 38.34 0.67
CA PRO A 250 -2.93 37.93 -0.12
C PRO A 250 -3.17 36.41 -0.12
N GLU A 251 -2.14 35.61 0.14
CA GLU A 251 -2.23 34.17 0.32
C GLU A 251 -3.01 33.76 1.58
N LEU A 252 -3.06 34.64 2.60
CA LEU A 252 -3.92 34.45 3.77
C LEU A 252 -5.38 34.67 3.39
N ALA A 253 -5.67 35.68 2.55
CA ALA A 253 -7.02 35.98 2.07
C ALA A 253 -7.61 34.83 1.24
N SER A 254 -6.78 34.18 0.42
CA SER A 254 -7.18 33.07 -0.45
C SER A 254 -6.99 31.68 0.18
N GLY A 255 -6.44 31.61 1.40
CA GLY A 255 -6.15 30.36 2.11
C GLY A 255 -5.10 29.48 1.44
N LEU A 256 -4.20 30.04 0.62
CA LEU A 256 -3.19 29.28 -0.15
C LEU A 256 -1.97 28.88 0.70
N HIS A 257 -1.83 29.48 1.87
CA HIS A 257 -0.83 29.09 2.88
C HIS A 257 -1.14 27.73 3.53
N LEU A 258 -2.40 27.28 3.45
CA LEU A 258 -2.82 25.97 3.92
C LEU A 258 -3.01 25.02 2.74
N PRO A 259 -2.74 23.72 2.92
CA PRO A 259 -3.15 22.74 1.94
C PRO A 259 -4.68 22.73 1.78
N LYS A 260 -5.12 22.45 0.56
CA LYS A 260 -6.54 22.28 0.21
C LYS A 260 -6.78 20.86 -0.25
N LEU A 261 -7.93 20.29 0.09
CA LEU A 261 -8.34 19.01 -0.44
C LEU A 261 -8.95 19.19 -1.83
N ALA A 262 -8.76 18.21 -2.70
CA ALA A 262 -9.32 18.19 -4.04
C ALA A 262 -9.62 16.75 -4.50
N ARG A 263 -10.50 16.59 -5.47
CA ARG A 263 -10.75 15.30 -6.14
C ARG A 263 -10.17 15.33 -7.55
N VAL A 264 -9.51 14.24 -7.94
CA VAL A 264 -9.01 14.04 -9.31
C VAL A 264 -10.19 13.97 -10.27
N VAL A 265 -10.15 14.75 -11.34
CA VAL A 265 -11.13 14.74 -12.43
C VAL A 265 -10.63 13.86 -13.58
N ALA A 266 -9.40 14.08 -14.05
CA ALA A 266 -8.82 13.28 -15.11
C ALA A 266 -7.28 13.44 -15.17
N PRO A 267 -6.54 12.45 -15.71
CA PRO A 267 -5.16 12.65 -16.15
C PRO A 267 -5.09 13.69 -17.27
N SER A 268 -4.13 14.61 -17.21
CA SER A 268 -4.02 15.68 -18.22
C SER A 268 -3.53 15.16 -19.57
N GLU A 269 -2.53 14.28 -19.59
CA GLU A 269 -2.06 13.58 -20.80
C GLU A 269 -1.23 12.32 -20.44
N ALA A 270 -1.04 11.43 -21.42
CA ALA A 270 -0.10 10.32 -21.28
C ALA A 270 1.35 10.80 -21.45
N VAL A 271 2.28 10.20 -20.71
CA VAL A 271 3.72 10.53 -20.76
C VAL A 271 4.50 9.41 -21.46
N LYS A 272 5.52 9.77 -22.24
CA LYS A 272 6.48 8.84 -22.85
C LYS A 272 7.92 9.25 -22.53
N SER A 273 8.86 8.30 -22.53
CA SER A 273 10.28 8.62 -22.27
C SER A 273 10.82 9.70 -23.23
N GLY A 274 11.69 10.55 -22.70
CA GLY A 274 12.17 11.76 -23.37
C GLY A 274 11.22 12.96 -23.30
N ASN A 275 10.01 12.80 -22.75
CA ASN A 275 9.18 13.95 -22.37
C ASN A 275 9.81 14.69 -21.19
N PHE A 276 9.98 16.00 -21.34
CA PHE A 276 10.40 16.87 -20.25
C PHE A 276 9.18 17.42 -19.52
N ALA A 277 9.24 17.42 -18.19
CA ALA A 277 8.26 18.05 -17.30
C ALA A 277 8.81 19.41 -16.88
N ASP A 278 8.12 20.48 -17.26
CA ASP A 278 8.48 21.85 -16.90
C ASP A 278 7.25 22.63 -16.40
N PRO A 279 7.42 23.83 -15.81
CA PRO A 279 6.30 24.61 -15.29
C PRO A 279 5.24 25.00 -16.33
N PHE A 280 5.59 25.04 -17.63
CA PHE A 280 4.64 25.35 -18.70
C PHE A 280 3.86 24.10 -19.13
N ARG A 281 4.50 22.93 -19.10
CA ARG A 281 3.85 21.65 -19.41
C ARG A 281 4.38 20.54 -18.47
N PRO A 282 3.76 20.34 -17.30
CA PRO A 282 4.22 19.33 -16.34
C PRO A 282 4.08 17.88 -16.85
N ARG A 283 3.12 17.62 -17.74
CA ARG A 283 2.76 16.32 -18.34
C ARG A 283 2.29 15.25 -17.34
N TYR A 284 3.10 14.93 -16.35
CA TYR A 284 2.72 14.07 -15.24
C TYR A 284 1.91 14.88 -14.23
N ALA A 285 0.65 15.09 -14.59
CA ALA A 285 -0.29 15.96 -13.90
C ALA A 285 -1.73 15.47 -14.10
N VAL A 286 -2.62 15.98 -13.26
CA VAL A 286 -4.06 15.72 -13.30
C VAL A 286 -4.84 17.02 -13.16
N ASP A 287 -6.05 17.01 -13.68
CA ASP A 287 -7.04 18.04 -13.41
C ASP A 287 -7.75 17.73 -12.09
N VAL A 288 -8.00 18.74 -11.26
CA VAL A 288 -8.58 18.56 -9.92
C VAL A 288 -9.68 19.58 -9.61
N GLN A 289 -10.71 19.17 -8.88
CA GLN A 289 -11.73 20.06 -8.31
C GLN A 289 -11.46 20.23 -6.81
N LEU A 290 -11.26 21.47 -6.34
CA LEU A 290 -11.08 21.73 -4.91
C LEU A 290 -12.36 21.40 -4.13
N LEU A 291 -12.19 21.02 -2.87
CA LEU A 291 -13.28 20.72 -1.94
C LEU A 291 -13.46 21.84 -0.91
N ASP A 292 -14.70 22.06 -0.49
CA ASP A 292 -15.06 22.95 0.59
C ASP A 292 -14.75 22.34 1.98
N ALA A 293 -15.09 23.07 3.05
CA ALA A 293 -14.84 22.64 4.42
C ALA A 293 -15.61 21.37 4.82
N ASP A 294 -16.69 21.04 4.13
CA ASP A 294 -17.54 19.87 4.36
C ASP A 294 -17.17 18.70 3.44
N GLY A 295 -16.17 18.88 2.57
CA GLY A 295 -15.68 17.87 1.63
C GLY A 295 -16.48 17.76 0.33
N ASN A 296 -17.39 18.70 0.05
CA ASN A 296 -18.12 18.78 -1.22
C ASN A 296 -17.31 19.56 -2.26
N PRO A 297 -17.59 19.44 -3.57
CA PRO A 297 -16.99 20.29 -4.59
C PRO A 297 -17.17 21.78 -4.25
N ASP A 298 -16.06 22.52 -4.18
CA ASP A 298 -16.08 23.96 -3.94
C ASP A 298 -16.53 24.70 -5.19
N ASN A 299 -17.83 25.02 -5.23
CA ASN A 299 -18.48 25.73 -6.34
C ASN A 299 -17.96 27.17 -6.55
N GLN A 300 -17.10 27.70 -5.67
CA GLN A 300 -16.45 28.99 -5.86
C GLN A 300 -15.14 28.89 -6.64
N THR A 301 -14.70 27.68 -6.97
CA THR A 301 -13.43 27.43 -7.66
C THR A 301 -13.66 26.66 -8.95
N PRO A 302 -12.99 27.03 -10.05
CA PRO A 302 -13.01 26.23 -11.27
C PRO A 302 -12.21 24.93 -11.07
N VAL A 303 -12.32 24.01 -12.03
CA VAL A 303 -11.39 22.89 -12.15
C VAL A 303 -9.98 23.44 -12.42
N TYR A 304 -9.01 22.97 -11.65
CA TYR A 304 -7.60 23.34 -11.82
C TYR A 304 -6.97 22.34 -12.78
N SER A 305 -6.53 22.83 -13.93
CA SER A 305 -5.93 21.99 -14.97
C SER A 305 -4.45 21.74 -14.72
N ALA A 306 -3.98 20.54 -15.10
CA ALA A 306 -2.58 20.17 -15.14
C ALA A 306 -1.81 20.43 -13.83
N VAL A 307 -2.44 20.12 -12.70
CA VAL A 307 -1.78 20.20 -11.40
C VAL A 307 -0.76 19.04 -11.29
N PRO A 308 0.55 19.33 -11.12
CA PRO A 308 1.60 18.31 -11.10
C PRO A 308 1.40 17.26 -10.01
N LEU A 309 1.62 16.00 -10.35
CA LEU A 309 1.60 14.88 -9.42
C LEU A 309 2.97 14.70 -8.74
N PRO A 310 3.01 14.23 -7.48
CA PRO A 310 4.26 13.91 -6.81
C PRO A 310 4.87 12.62 -7.40
N VAL A 311 6.20 12.56 -7.46
CA VAL A 311 6.94 11.37 -7.89
C VAL A 311 7.82 10.90 -6.73
N PRO A 312 7.47 9.80 -6.04
CA PRO A 312 8.38 9.14 -5.12
C PRO A 312 9.66 8.71 -5.84
N MET A 313 10.82 9.05 -5.26
CA MET A 313 12.16 8.74 -5.80
C MET A 313 12.42 9.35 -7.19
N ALA A 314 12.08 10.63 -7.38
CA ALA A 314 12.23 11.35 -8.66
C ALA A 314 13.68 11.43 -9.17
N GLY A 315 13.85 11.30 -10.49
CA GLY A 315 15.08 11.56 -11.23
C GLY A 315 14.84 11.50 -12.75
N ASN A 316 15.90 11.64 -13.56
CA ASN A 316 15.77 11.60 -15.02
C ASN A 316 15.38 10.18 -15.47
N ASP A 317 14.20 10.06 -16.11
CA ASP A 317 13.60 8.77 -16.49
C ASP A 317 13.54 7.75 -15.31
N SER A 318 13.36 8.22 -14.07
CA SER A 318 13.33 7.37 -12.87
C SER A 318 12.31 7.84 -11.83
N GLY A 319 11.68 6.88 -11.13
CA GLY A 319 10.74 7.13 -10.04
C GLY A 319 9.59 6.13 -10.01
N MET A 320 8.68 6.29 -9.05
CA MET A 320 7.42 5.53 -8.99
C MET A 320 6.28 6.37 -9.56
N PHE A 321 5.81 6.01 -10.76
CA PHE A 321 4.76 6.75 -11.45
C PHE A 321 3.44 5.97 -11.43
N GLN A 322 2.37 6.62 -11.00
CA GLN A 322 1.01 6.11 -11.02
C GLN A 322 0.05 7.30 -11.15
N PHE A 323 -0.73 7.33 -12.23
CA PHE A 323 -1.86 8.25 -12.30
C PHE A 323 -2.94 7.77 -11.32
N PRO A 324 -3.36 8.61 -10.36
CA PRO A 324 -4.49 8.28 -9.51
C PRO A 324 -5.77 8.20 -10.36
N PRO A 325 -6.67 7.25 -10.10
CA PRO A 325 -7.97 7.19 -10.76
C PRO A 325 -8.80 8.45 -10.52
N GLU A 326 -9.74 8.73 -11.43
CA GLU A 326 -10.79 9.74 -11.23
C GLU A 326 -11.51 9.52 -9.89
N GLY A 327 -11.80 10.62 -9.18
CA GLY A 327 -12.40 10.62 -7.85
C GLY A 327 -11.42 10.39 -6.69
N THR A 328 -10.13 10.13 -6.95
CA THR A 328 -9.12 10.01 -5.86
C THR A 328 -9.00 11.32 -5.09
N LEU A 329 -8.95 11.25 -3.75
CA LEU A 329 -8.72 12.42 -2.90
C LEU A 329 -7.24 12.79 -2.94
N VAL A 330 -6.94 14.07 -3.12
CA VAL A 330 -5.58 14.59 -3.12
C VAL A 330 -5.45 15.84 -2.26
N GLU A 331 -4.26 16.04 -1.71
CA GLU A 331 -3.88 17.27 -1.03
C GLU A 331 -3.14 18.19 -2.01
N VAL A 332 -3.70 19.36 -2.28
CA VAL A 332 -3.14 20.40 -3.15
C VAL A 332 -2.47 21.47 -2.30
N ALA A 333 -1.25 21.85 -2.66
CA ALA A 333 -0.49 22.91 -2.05
C ALA A 333 -0.04 23.94 -3.09
N PHE A 334 0.40 25.11 -2.62
CA PHE A 334 0.78 26.24 -3.47
C PHE A 334 2.20 26.66 -3.13
N THR A 335 3.13 26.56 -4.09
CA THR A 335 4.54 26.89 -3.83
C THR A 335 4.67 28.37 -3.43
N GLY A 336 5.07 28.62 -2.18
CA GLY A 336 5.17 29.97 -1.62
C GLY A 336 3.83 30.70 -1.52
N GLY A 337 2.71 29.99 -1.41
CA GLY A 337 1.36 30.58 -1.35
C GLY A 337 0.88 31.20 -2.67
N ARG A 338 1.56 30.89 -3.78
CA ARG A 338 1.26 31.48 -5.10
C ARG A 338 0.12 30.74 -5.82
N PRO A 339 -0.90 31.45 -6.32
CA PRO A 339 -2.02 30.84 -7.03
C PRO A 339 -1.62 30.21 -8.37
N ASP A 340 -0.55 30.70 -9.01
CA ASP A 340 -0.05 30.18 -10.30
C ASP A 340 0.84 28.93 -10.17
N LYS A 341 1.05 28.42 -8.94
CA LYS A 341 1.92 27.26 -8.67
C LYS A 341 1.25 26.20 -7.78
N PRO A 342 0.07 25.68 -8.17
CA PRO A 342 -0.51 24.53 -7.49
C PRO A 342 0.31 23.28 -7.77
N PHE A 343 0.38 22.37 -6.81
CA PHE A 343 0.93 21.02 -6.99
C PHE A 343 0.24 20.06 -6.01
N ILE A 344 0.15 18.78 -6.39
CA ILE A 344 -0.34 17.75 -5.49
C ILE A 344 0.81 17.31 -4.59
N ARG A 345 0.60 17.39 -3.28
CA ARG A 345 1.57 16.95 -2.28
C ARG A 345 1.48 15.44 -2.06
N GLN A 346 0.27 14.90 -2.02
CA GLN A 346 0.01 13.48 -1.78
C GLN A 346 -1.43 13.07 -2.18
N THR A 347 -1.61 11.77 -2.38
CA THR A 347 -2.92 11.11 -2.54
C THR A 347 -3.38 10.55 -1.19
N LEU A 348 -4.66 10.69 -0.87
CA LEU A 348 -5.25 10.20 0.37
C LEU A 348 -6.17 8.99 0.11
N PRO A 349 -6.22 8.01 1.04
CA PRO A 349 -7.02 6.80 0.86
C PRO A 349 -8.54 7.02 1.01
N ASP A 350 -8.97 8.18 1.50
CA ASP A 350 -10.37 8.41 1.86
C ASP A 350 -11.32 8.27 0.66
N GLY A 351 -12.32 7.40 0.83
CA GLY A 351 -13.27 7.02 -0.22
C GLY A 351 -12.82 5.88 -1.12
N THR A 352 -11.70 5.22 -0.82
CA THR A 352 -11.22 4.04 -1.56
C THR A 352 -11.29 2.76 -0.73
N SER A 353 -11.40 1.61 -1.39
CA SER A 353 -11.25 0.29 -0.74
C SER A 353 -9.78 0.00 -0.49
N LEU A 354 -9.43 -0.34 0.75
CA LEU A 354 -8.06 -0.69 1.10
C LEU A 354 -7.77 -2.18 0.83
N PRO A 355 -6.54 -2.53 0.42
CA PRO A 355 -6.11 -3.92 0.38
C PRO A 355 -5.85 -4.46 1.80
N ASP A 356 -5.85 -5.79 1.96
CA ASP A 356 -5.35 -6.41 3.18
C ASP A 356 -3.87 -6.08 3.38
N ILE A 357 -3.53 -5.46 4.50
CA ILE A 357 -2.14 -5.16 4.86
C ILE A 357 -1.99 -5.12 6.38
N LYS A 358 -0.95 -5.77 6.90
CA LYS A 358 -0.63 -5.76 8.34
C LYS A 358 0.49 -4.78 8.66
N PRO A 359 0.55 -4.24 9.90
CA PRO A 359 1.69 -3.47 10.35
C PRO A 359 3.02 -4.23 10.13
N GLY A 360 3.97 -3.59 9.46
CA GLY A 360 5.29 -4.15 9.13
C GLY A 360 5.39 -4.80 7.74
N GLU A 361 4.29 -4.98 7.02
CA GLU A 361 4.31 -5.43 5.62
C GLU A 361 4.56 -4.27 4.66
N GLN A 362 5.06 -4.59 3.46
CA GLN A 362 5.12 -3.65 2.33
C GLN A 362 4.30 -4.22 1.18
N LEU A 363 3.47 -3.39 0.53
CA LEU A 363 2.60 -3.83 -0.54
C LEU A 363 2.53 -2.78 -1.65
N GLN A 364 2.90 -3.19 -2.86
CA GLN A 364 2.55 -2.50 -4.09
C GLN A 364 1.48 -3.32 -4.81
N GLN A 365 0.29 -2.75 -5.02
CA GLN A 365 -0.85 -3.49 -5.55
C GLN A 365 -1.66 -2.65 -6.53
N GLN A 366 -2.01 -3.25 -7.68
CA GLN A 366 -3.00 -2.69 -8.61
C GLN A 366 -4.40 -3.28 -8.36
N ARG A 367 -4.46 -4.61 -8.13
CA ARG A 367 -5.63 -5.39 -7.68
C ARG A 367 -5.13 -6.63 -6.93
N ALA A 368 -6.01 -7.38 -6.26
CA ALA A 368 -5.60 -8.49 -5.39
C ALA A 368 -4.68 -9.51 -6.09
N GLU A 369 -4.95 -9.81 -7.37
CA GLU A 369 -4.20 -10.78 -8.18
C GLU A 369 -2.93 -10.19 -8.82
N VAL A 370 -2.68 -8.89 -8.69
CA VAL A 370 -1.55 -8.18 -9.30
C VAL A 370 -0.84 -7.34 -8.24
N SER A 371 0.18 -7.94 -7.62
CA SER A 371 0.86 -7.37 -6.46
C SER A 371 2.33 -7.79 -6.33
N GLN A 372 3.07 -6.96 -5.58
CA GLN A 372 4.35 -7.29 -4.98
C GLN A 372 4.25 -7.02 -3.47
N ARG A 373 4.43 -8.06 -2.67
CA ARG A 373 4.31 -8.00 -1.20
C ARG A 373 5.59 -8.47 -0.54
N VAL A 374 6.01 -7.75 0.49
CA VAL A 374 6.99 -8.21 1.47
C VAL A 374 6.25 -8.50 2.77
N THR A 375 6.28 -9.75 3.22
CA THR A 375 5.62 -10.16 4.48
C THR A 375 6.39 -9.65 5.69
N GLN A 376 5.79 -9.71 6.88
CA GLN A 376 6.48 -9.39 8.13
C GLN A 376 7.74 -10.26 8.36
N ALA A 377 7.72 -11.52 7.88
CA ALA A 377 8.87 -12.42 7.97
C ALA A 377 9.98 -12.12 6.93
N GLY A 378 9.71 -11.22 5.99
CA GLY A 378 10.62 -10.86 4.90
C GLY A 378 10.44 -11.68 3.62
N ASP A 379 9.36 -12.46 3.49
CA ASP A 379 9.08 -13.20 2.27
C ASP A 379 8.68 -12.25 1.14
N TRP A 380 9.28 -12.44 -0.03
CA TRP A 380 8.90 -11.72 -1.24
C TRP A 380 7.89 -12.53 -2.05
N VAL A 381 6.69 -11.98 -2.24
CA VAL A 381 5.64 -12.58 -3.06
C VAL A 381 5.35 -11.66 -4.24
N ARG A 382 5.53 -12.19 -5.46
CA ARG A 382 5.17 -11.51 -6.72
C ARG A 382 4.09 -12.31 -7.42
N GLN A 383 2.95 -11.68 -7.67
CA GLN A 383 1.78 -12.33 -8.28
C GLN A 383 1.25 -11.49 -9.44
N THR A 384 0.86 -12.18 -10.52
CA THR A 384 0.09 -11.61 -11.63
C THR A 384 -0.72 -12.71 -12.31
N ASP A 385 -1.89 -12.34 -12.81
CA ASP A 385 -2.75 -13.12 -13.70
C ASP A 385 -2.42 -12.91 -15.20
N GLN A 386 -1.37 -12.14 -15.49
CA GLN A 386 -0.90 -11.81 -16.84
C GLN A 386 0.57 -12.23 -17.02
N THR A 387 1.31 -11.52 -17.87
CA THR A 387 2.68 -11.87 -18.22
C THR A 387 3.71 -11.21 -17.30
N ILE A 388 4.71 -12.00 -16.88
CA ILE A 388 5.97 -11.49 -16.35
C ILE A 388 7.02 -11.52 -17.47
N SER A 389 7.55 -10.35 -17.85
CA SER A 389 8.67 -10.23 -18.79
C SER A 389 9.91 -9.73 -18.05
N GLU A 390 11.05 -10.40 -18.25
CA GLU A 390 12.32 -10.06 -17.62
C GLU A 390 13.42 -10.03 -18.68
N THR A 391 14.18 -8.93 -18.76
CA THR A 391 15.34 -8.79 -19.64
C THR A 391 16.51 -8.30 -18.82
N SER A 392 17.62 -9.02 -18.83
CA SER A 392 18.81 -8.65 -18.08
C SER A 392 20.08 -9.02 -18.83
N MET A 393 21.16 -8.28 -18.58
CA MET A 393 22.50 -8.62 -19.09
C MET A 393 23.07 -9.87 -18.38
N ALA A 394 22.83 -9.99 -17.08
CA ALA A 394 23.25 -11.12 -16.26
C ALA A 394 22.12 -11.49 -15.28
N ARG A 395 21.98 -12.78 -14.98
CA ARG A 395 21.06 -13.30 -13.97
C ARG A 395 21.75 -14.39 -13.17
N THR A 396 21.79 -14.23 -11.85
CA THR A 396 22.32 -15.21 -10.90
C THR A 396 21.20 -15.59 -9.94
N VAL A 397 20.92 -16.88 -9.81
CA VAL A 397 19.94 -17.41 -8.85
C VAL A 397 20.69 -18.33 -7.89
N LYS A 398 20.57 -18.05 -6.58
CA LYS A 398 21.13 -18.87 -5.49
C LYS A 398 20.00 -19.13 -4.50
N ALA A 399 19.67 -20.40 -4.30
CA ALA A 399 18.66 -20.83 -3.37
C ALA A 399 19.01 -22.24 -2.87
N ASP A 400 18.58 -22.58 -1.65
CA ASP A 400 18.71 -23.94 -1.13
C ASP A 400 17.75 -24.92 -1.83
N THR A 401 16.60 -24.42 -2.28
CA THR A 401 15.59 -25.19 -3.02
C THR A 401 14.94 -24.32 -4.07
N GLU A 402 14.81 -24.86 -5.29
CA GLU A 402 14.08 -24.24 -6.40
C GLU A 402 13.07 -25.25 -6.97
N ARG A 403 11.79 -24.84 -7.07
CA ARG A 403 10.72 -25.62 -7.71
C ARG A 403 10.12 -24.80 -8.83
N ARG A 404 9.90 -25.43 -9.99
CA ARG A 404 9.18 -24.86 -11.12
C ARG A 404 8.11 -25.83 -11.58
N GLU A 405 6.89 -25.33 -11.73
CA GLU A 405 5.75 -26.07 -12.28
C GLU A 405 5.22 -25.29 -13.47
N LEU A 406 5.27 -25.90 -14.65
CA LEU A 406 5.06 -25.23 -15.93
C LEU A 406 4.30 -26.19 -16.86
N VAL A 407 3.41 -25.64 -17.68
CA VAL A 407 2.75 -26.40 -18.76
C VAL A 407 3.70 -26.63 -19.94
N SER A 408 4.49 -25.61 -20.29
CA SER A 408 5.47 -25.66 -21.37
C SER A 408 6.72 -24.85 -21.01
N ARG A 409 7.90 -25.31 -21.46
CA ARG A 409 9.15 -24.58 -21.33
C ARG A 409 9.93 -24.67 -22.64
N GLU A 410 10.29 -23.52 -23.20
CA GLU A 410 11.25 -23.40 -24.29
C GLU A 410 12.53 -22.74 -23.75
N THR A 411 13.69 -23.19 -24.22
CA THR A 411 14.97 -22.61 -23.82
C THR A 411 15.92 -22.67 -25.01
N THR A 412 16.38 -21.50 -25.46
CA THR A 412 17.40 -21.38 -26.51
C THR A 412 18.69 -20.86 -25.90
N VAL A 413 19.75 -21.67 -25.95
CA VAL A 413 21.10 -21.28 -25.53
C VAL A 413 21.97 -21.17 -26.77
N LYS A 414 22.41 -19.94 -27.11
CA LYS A 414 23.19 -19.69 -28.34
C LYS A 414 24.67 -20.11 -28.23
N ALA A 415 25.16 -20.29 -27.01
CA ALA A 415 26.53 -20.68 -26.73
C ALA A 415 26.52 -21.95 -25.88
N THR A 416 27.22 -21.97 -24.75
CA THR A 416 27.36 -23.14 -23.90
C THR A 416 26.26 -23.21 -22.84
N ASP A 417 25.57 -24.36 -22.77
CA ASP A 417 24.77 -24.75 -21.60
C ASP A 417 25.58 -25.72 -20.74
N LYS A 418 25.76 -25.41 -19.45
CA LYS A 418 26.50 -26.27 -18.51
C LYS A 418 25.60 -26.63 -17.35
N ILE A 419 25.28 -27.93 -17.27
CA ILE A 419 24.54 -28.51 -16.15
C ILE A 419 25.51 -29.36 -15.34
N THR A 420 25.56 -29.15 -14.02
CA THR A 420 26.35 -29.97 -13.11
C THR A 420 25.45 -30.39 -11.95
N VAL A 421 25.18 -31.69 -11.87
CA VAL A 421 24.40 -32.29 -10.79
C VAL A 421 25.33 -33.24 -10.04
N LEU A 422 25.61 -32.94 -8.77
CA LEU A 422 26.48 -33.79 -7.94
C LEU A 422 25.74 -35.06 -7.46
N GLY A 423 24.41 -34.95 -7.28
CA GLY A 423 23.54 -36.08 -7.01
C GLY A 423 22.99 -36.71 -8.30
N THR A 424 21.81 -37.30 -8.20
CA THR A 424 21.11 -37.93 -9.33
C THR A 424 20.40 -36.89 -10.20
N ALA A 425 20.60 -36.96 -11.52
CA ALA A 425 19.78 -36.26 -12.50
C ALA A 425 18.79 -37.25 -13.13
N THR A 426 17.48 -36.96 -13.04
CA THR A 426 16.41 -37.81 -13.59
C THR A 426 15.70 -37.07 -14.71
N LEU A 427 15.49 -37.74 -15.85
CA LEU A 427 14.68 -37.26 -16.96
C LEU A 427 13.59 -38.30 -17.26
N MET A 428 12.34 -37.92 -17.05
CA MET A 428 11.17 -38.68 -17.48
C MET A 428 10.45 -37.85 -18.54
N ALA A 429 10.39 -38.37 -19.77
CA ALA A 429 9.80 -37.67 -20.90
C ALA A 429 9.08 -38.66 -21.81
N GLY A 430 8.01 -38.21 -22.47
CA GLY A 430 7.32 -39.02 -23.48
C GLY A 430 8.18 -39.32 -24.70
N ALA A 431 9.06 -38.39 -25.08
CA ALA A 431 10.06 -38.57 -26.14
C ALA A 431 11.33 -37.77 -25.82
N ILE A 432 12.48 -38.26 -26.28
CA ILE A 432 13.78 -37.61 -26.16
C ILE A 432 14.45 -37.65 -27.53
N GLN A 433 14.83 -36.49 -28.06
CA GLN A 433 15.63 -36.37 -29.28
C GLN A 433 16.96 -35.68 -28.94
N GLN A 434 18.06 -36.39 -29.20
CA GLN A 434 19.41 -35.88 -29.01
C GLN A 434 20.13 -35.89 -30.35
N VAL A 435 20.53 -34.71 -30.82
CA VAL A 435 21.27 -34.54 -32.07
C VAL A 435 22.53 -33.76 -31.73
N SER A 436 23.70 -34.32 -32.06
CA SER A 436 24.98 -33.63 -31.95
C SER A 436 25.57 -33.50 -33.36
N ALA A 437 25.94 -32.29 -33.75
CA ALA A 437 26.70 -32.05 -34.99
C ALA A 437 28.21 -32.33 -34.79
N GLY A 438 28.67 -32.33 -33.54
CA GLY A 438 30.03 -32.68 -33.15
C GLY A 438 30.05 -33.98 -32.33
N ASP A 439 31.05 -34.11 -31.48
CA ASP A 439 31.23 -35.29 -30.67
C ASP A 439 30.06 -35.51 -29.67
N PHE A 440 29.72 -36.77 -29.44
CA PHE A 440 28.81 -37.20 -28.39
C PHE A 440 29.47 -38.27 -27.54
N SER A 441 29.61 -38.03 -26.24
CA SER A 441 30.29 -38.95 -25.32
C SER A 441 29.43 -39.24 -24.11
N GLN A 442 29.25 -40.52 -23.80
CA GLN A 442 28.62 -41.00 -22.57
C GLN A 442 29.57 -41.94 -21.85
N ALA A 443 29.92 -41.61 -20.61
CA ALA A 443 30.76 -42.45 -19.75
C ALA A 443 29.96 -42.91 -18.53
N VAL A 444 29.91 -44.22 -18.30
CA VAL A 444 29.19 -44.83 -17.18
C VAL A 444 30.19 -45.67 -16.39
N LYS A 445 30.45 -45.30 -15.12
CA LYS A 445 31.36 -46.06 -14.24
C LYS A 445 30.69 -47.29 -13.63
N GLY A 446 29.37 -47.22 -13.42
CA GLY A 446 28.56 -48.33 -12.95
C GLY A 446 27.95 -49.11 -14.12
N ASN A 447 26.68 -49.48 -13.98
CA ASN A 447 25.96 -50.25 -14.98
C ASN A 447 25.23 -49.33 -15.98
N ARG A 448 25.28 -49.68 -17.26
CA ARG A 448 24.42 -49.11 -18.31
C ARG A 448 23.40 -50.18 -18.72
N LEU A 449 22.11 -49.91 -18.49
CA LEU A 449 21.01 -50.73 -18.99
C LEU A 449 20.30 -49.96 -20.11
N ALA A 450 20.25 -50.56 -21.29
CA ALA A 450 19.40 -50.10 -22.38
C ALA A 450 18.35 -51.20 -22.63
N SER A 451 17.08 -50.85 -22.55
CA SER A 451 15.96 -51.76 -22.85
C SER A 451 15.14 -51.12 -23.96
N ILE A 452 15.13 -51.78 -25.12
CA ILE A 452 14.45 -51.30 -26.32
C ILE A 452 13.42 -52.38 -26.69
N THR A 453 12.14 -52.05 -26.55
CA THR A 453 11.04 -52.95 -26.96
C THR A 453 10.81 -52.93 -28.47
N GLY A 454 11.11 -51.78 -29.10
CA GLY A 454 11.08 -51.61 -30.55
C GLY A 454 12.41 -51.99 -31.19
N ASN A 455 12.80 -51.23 -32.22
CA ASN A 455 14.04 -51.47 -32.95
C ASN A 455 15.16 -50.56 -32.43
N GLU A 456 16.37 -51.09 -32.38
CA GLU A 456 17.61 -50.31 -32.28
C GLU A 456 18.34 -50.41 -33.62
N GLU A 457 18.68 -49.26 -34.21
CA GLU A 457 19.45 -49.16 -35.44
C GLU A 457 20.74 -48.40 -35.17
N THR A 458 21.86 -48.89 -35.71
CA THR A 458 23.17 -48.28 -35.56
C THR A 458 23.85 -48.27 -36.92
N GLU A 459 24.03 -47.08 -37.48
CA GLU A 459 24.79 -46.86 -38.70
C GLU A 459 26.09 -46.14 -38.37
N ILE A 460 27.22 -46.76 -38.71
CA ILE A 460 28.55 -46.21 -38.45
C ILE A 460 29.32 -46.20 -39.77
N ALA A 461 29.50 -45.01 -40.34
CA ALA A 461 30.31 -44.84 -41.54
C ALA A 461 31.81 -45.07 -41.29
N GLY A 462 32.25 -44.84 -40.04
CA GLY A 462 33.63 -45.03 -39.60
C GLY A 462 33.89 -46.42 -39.01
N GLN A 463 34.71 -46.46 -37.97
CA GLN A 463 35.07 -47.69 -37.27
C GLN A 463 34.20 -47.89 -36.02
N GLN A 464 33.71 -49.11 -35.83
CA GLN A 464 33.20 -49.58 -34.54
C GLN A 464 34.24 -50.44 -33.84
N SER A 465 34.47 -50.20 -32.55
CA SER A 465 35.33 -51.03 -31.70
C SER A 465 34.58 -51.40 -30.42
N THR A 466 34.47 -52.70 -30.16
CA THR A 466 33.84 -53.23 -28.95
C THR A 466 34.87 -54.07 -28.19
N LYS A 467 35.15 -53.67 -26.94
CA LYS A 467 36.07 -54.38 -26.05
C LYS A 467 35.33 -54.77 -24.79
N VAL A 468 35.25 -56.08 -24.53
CA VAL A 468 34.63 -56.64 -23.34
C VAL A 468 35.70 -57.42 -22.59
N ALA A 469 35.91 -57.10 -21.31
CA ALA A 469 36.87 -57.81 -20.47
C ALA A 469 36.30 -59.13 -19.93
N GLY A 470 34.99 -59.18 -19.69
CA GLY A 470 34.26 -60.37 -19.27
C GLY A 470 33.63 -61.10 -20.46
N ALA A 471 32.55 -61.84 -20.18
CA ALA A 471 31.77 -62.53 -21.20
C ALA A 471 30.93 -61.56 -22.04
N MET A 472 30.80 -61.86 -23.32
CA MET A 472 29.85 -61.23 -24.23
C MET A 472 28.85 -62.29 -24.68
N ASN A 473 27.59 -62.12 -24.31
CA ASN A 473 26.50 -62.97 -24.73
C ASN A 473 25.69 -62.25 -25.82
N VAL A 474 25.47 -62.92 -26.94
CA VAL A 474 24.60 -62.44 -28.02
C VAL A 474 23.52 -63.49 -28.20
N ASP A 475 22.29 -63.13 -27.84
CA ASP A 475 21.11 -63.98 -28.01
C ASP A 475 20.22 -63.35 -29.07
N VAL A 476 19.89 -64.14 -30.10
CA VAL A 476 19.10 -63.71 -31.26
C VAL A 476 17.99 -64.72 -31.46
N GLY A 477 16.76 -64.32 -31.12
CA GLY A 477 15.58 -65.18 -31.29
C GLY A 477 15.18 -65.41 -32.75
N GLY A 478 15.74 -64.64 -33.69
CA GLY A 478 15.54 -64.76 -35.14
C GLY A 478 16.84 -65.09 -35.88
N THR A 479 17.04 -64.47 -37.04
CA THR A 479 18.24 -64.68 -37.87
C THR A 479 19.36 -63.70 -37.52
N LEU A 480 20.56 -64.21 -37.27
CA LEU A 480 21.79 -63.43 -37.27
C LEU A 480 22.44 -63.47 -38.65
N THR A 481 22.64 -62.32 -39.29
CA THR A 481 23.34 -62.20 -40.58
C THR A 481 24.61 -61.36 -40.43
N GLU A 482 25.76 -61.93 -40.79
CA GLU A 482 27.04 -61.22 -40.84
C GLU A 482 27.52 -61.13 -42.30
N LYS A 483 27.52 -59.92 -42.87
CA LYS A 483 28.06 -59.68 -44.22
C LYS A 483 29.41 -58.97 -44.13
N ILE A 484 30.49 -59.71 -44.36
CA ILE A 484 31.87 -59.20 -44.24
C ILE A 484 32.50 -59.16 -45.63
N ALA A 485 32.76 -57.94 -46.14
CA ALA A 485 33.28 -57.76 -47.50
C ALA A 485 34.76 -58.14 -47.65
N ALA A 486 35.56 -57.91 -46.60
CA ALA A 486 36.99 -58.23 -46.60
C ALA A 486 37.24 -59.55 -45.85
N LEU A 487 37.66 -59.48 -44.59
CA LEU A 487 38.08 -60.65 -43.82
C LEU A 487 37.25 -60.79 -42.55
N ARG A 488 36.62 -61.96 -42.37
CA ARG A 488 36.16 -62.40 -41.06
C ARG A 488 37.29 -63.19 -40.39
N LYS A 489 37.79 -62.70 -39.26
CA LYS A 489 38.80 -63.39 -38.44
C LYS A 489 38.21 -63.77 -37.10
N SER A 490 38.02 -65.06 -36.87
CA SER A 490 37.62 -65.63 -35.58
C SER A 490 38.81 -66.40 -35.00
N VAL A 491 39.24 -66.05 -33.79
CA VAL A 491 40.40 -66.66 -33.12
C VAL A 491 40.03 -66.96 -31.68
N ALA A 492 40.13 -68.23 -31.30
CA ALA A 492 39.89 -68.69 -29.94
C ALA A 492 41.08 -69.52 -29.45
N SER A 493 41.60 -69.23 -28.26
CA SER A 493 42.69 -70.01 -27.66
C SER A 493 42.23 -71.35 -27.09
N GLY A 494 41.03 -71.39 -26.51
CA GLY A 494 40.43 -72.60 -25.92
C GLY A 494 39.67 -73.50 -26.89
N GLY A 495 39.48 -73.06 -28.14
CA GLY A 495 38.72 -73.76 -29.18
C GLY A 495 37.49 -73.00 -29.66
N GLN A 496 37.01 -73.37 -30.84
CA GLN A 496 35.82 -72.78 -31.47
C GLN A 496 34.78 -73.88 -31.73
N GLN A 497 33.53 -73.62 -31.35
CA GLN A 497 32.40 -74.53 -31.58
C GLN A 497 31.42 -73.85 -32.55
N ILE A 498 31.02 -74.57 -33.60
CA ILE A 498 29.95 -74.19 -34.53
C ILE A 498 28.94 -75.33 -34.47
N MET A 499 27.76 -75.06 -33.92
CA MET A 499 26.77 -76.08 -33.58
C MET A 499 25.39 -75.66 -34.10
N GLY A 500 24.72 -76.61 -34.74
CA GLY A 500 23.36 -76.48 -35.25
C GLY A 500 22.89 -77.83 -35.79
N PRO A 501 21.61 -77.98 -36.18
CA PRO A 501 21.11 -79.20 -36.82
C PRO A 501 21.92 -79.57 -38.07
N THR A 502 22.30 -78.57 -38.87
CA THR A 502 23.21 -78.71 -40.01
C THR A 502 24.26 -77.60 -40.02
N VAL A 503 25.41 -77.85 -40.66
CA VAL A 503 26.52 -76.90 -40.79
C VAL A 503 26.96 -76.82 -42.24
N HIS A 504 27.14 -75.58 -42.72
CA HIS A 504 27.67 -75.26 -44.03
C HIS A 504 28.98 -74.48 -43.91
N ILE A 505 30.06 -74.97 -44.51
CA ILE A 505 31.33 -74.24 -44.58
C ILE A 505 31.77 -74.17 -46.03
N GLY A 506 31.61 -73.01 -46.68
CA GLY A 506 32.00 -72.82 -48.08
C GLY A 506 31.16 -71.76 -48.78
N SER A 507 30.90 -71.94 -50.07
CA SER A 507 30.05 -71.04 -50.88
C SER A 507 28.61 -71.58 -50.97
N GLU A 508 27.67 -70.80 -51.49
CA GLU A 508 26.27 -71.26 -51.67
C GLU A 508 26.15 -72.60 -52.41
N SER A 509 27.06 -72.89 -53.35
CA SER A 509 27.06 -74.12 -54.14
C SER A 509 28.01 -75.20 -53.65
N VAL A 510 28.91 -74.91 -52.71
CA VAL A 510 29.94 -75.86 -52.25
C VAL A 510 30.03 -75.85 -50.73
N ASN A 511 29.65 -76.96 -50.11
CA ASN A 511 29.94 -77.24 -48.71
C ASN A 511 31.23 -78.07 -48.62
N THR A 512 32.30 -77.50 -48.08
CA THR A 512 33.60 -78.19 -47.94
C THR A 512 33.52 -79.43 -47.06
N LEU A 513 32.52 -79.52 -46.17
CA LEU A 513 32.30 -80.70 -45.34
C LEU A 513 31.78 -81.90 -46.14
N THR A 514 31.07 -81.68 -47.26
CA THR A 514 30.60 -82.75 -48.15
C THR A 514 31.76 -83.56 -48.72
N MET A 515 32.93 -82.94 -48.92
CA MET A 515 34.15 -83.66 -49.33
C MET A 515 34.52 -84.78 -48.35
N MET A 516 34.23 -84.63 -47.05
CA MET A 516 34.48 -85.70 -46.07
C MET A 516 33.57 -86.90 -46.33
N LEU A 517 32.31 -86.66 -46.67
CA LEU A 517 31.34 -87.69 -47.03
C LEU A 517 31.72 -88.36 -48.36
N ASP A 518 32.07 -87.58 -49.37
CA ASP A 518 32.53 -88.10 -50.66
C ASP A 518 33.79 -88.95 -50.51
N THR A 519 34.71 -88.55 -49.62
CA THR A 519 35.90 -89.35 -49.29
C THR A 519 35.52 -90.68 -48.61
N ILE A 520 34.51 -90.68 -47.74
CA ILE A 520 34.00 -91.92 -47.12
C ILE A 520 33.38 -92.84 -48.17
N ASP A 521 32.67 -92.29 -49.17
CA ASP A 521 32.11 -93.07 -50.27
C ASP A 521 33.20 -93.67 -51.15
N LEU A 522 34.20 -92.87 -51.52
CA LEU A 522 35.37 -93.34 -52.28
C LEU A 522 36.12 -94.45 -51.53
N LEU A 523 36.23 -94.36 -50.19
CA LEU A 523 36.80 -95.44 -49.38
C LEU A 523 35.93 -96.70 -49.38
N ALA A 524 34.61 -96.56 -49.35
CA ALA A 524 33.69 -97.69 -49.45
C ALA A 524 33.78 -98.37 -50.82
N GLU A 525 33.82 -97.58 -51.90
CA GLU A 525 33.99 -98.06 -53.26
C GLU A 525 35.34 -98.76 -53.43
N LEU A 526 36.43 -98.15 -52.96
CA LEU A 526 37.75 -98.76 -52.98
C LEU A 526 37.78 -100.10 -52.23
N ALA A 527 37.13 -100.17 -51.06
CA ALA A 527 37.03 -101.42 -50.30
C ALA A 527 36.21 -102.49 -51.06
N GLN A 528 35.14 -102.12 -51.73
CA GLN A 528 34.34 -103.04 -52.56
C GLN A 528 35.11 -103.51 -53.80
N GLN A 529 35.81 -102.60 -54.48
CA GLN A 529 36.69 -102.94 -55.60
C GLN A 529 37.78 -103.91 -55.12
N CYS A 530 38.39 -103.67 -53.97
CA CYS A 530 39.34 -104.60 -53.35
C CYS A 530 38.69 -105.95 -52.98
N ALA A 531 37.44 -105.99 -52.53
CA ALA A 531 36.76 -107.25 -52.21
C ALA A 531 36.41 -108.08 -53.45
N SER A 532 36.11 -107.41 -54.56
CA SER A 532 35.63 -108.01 -55.82
C SER A 532 36.72 -108.21 -56.87
N HIS A 533 37.91 -107.63 -56.69
CA HIS A 533 39.01 -107.85 -57.63
C HIS A 533 39.36 -109.34 -57.69
N SER A 534 39.77 -109.82 -58.86
CA SER A 534 40.19 -111.21 -59.03
C SER A 534 41.32 -111.31 -60.05
N HIS A 535 42.16 -112.32 -59.89
CA HIS A 535 43.19 -112.68 -60.86
C HIS A 535 42.80 -114.01 -61.54
N PRO A 536 43.08 -114.20 -62.85
CA PRO A 536 42.56 -115.33 -63.64
C PRO A 536 42.85 -116.73 -63.07
N SER A 537 43.89 -116.89 -62.25
CA SER A 537 44.37 -118.19 -61.75
C SER A 537 44.19 -118.42 -60.25
N VAL A 538 43.67 -117.44 -59.48
CA VAL A 538 43.59 -117.51 -58.00
C VAL A 538 42.26 -117.01 -57.41
N GLY A 539 41.36 -116.45 -58.22
CA GLY A 539 40.03 -116.00 -57.77
C GLY A 539 40.04 -114.68 -57.00
N THR A 540 39.00 -114.42 -56.21
CA THR A 540 38.89 -113.24 -55.33
C THR A 540 39.77 -113.38 -54.07
N PRO A 541 40.16 -112.28 -53.39
CA PRO A 541 41.00 -112.33 -52.21
C PRO A 541 40.46 -113.19 -51.07
N THR A 542 41.35 -113.89 -50.37
CA THR A 542 41.00 -114.70 -49.18
C THR A 542 40.47 -113.86 -48.02
N ASN A 543 40.72 -112.54 -48.03
CA ASN A 543 40.23 -111.56 -47.07
C ASN A 543 39.07 -110.69 -47.60
N ALA A 544 38.43 -111.05 -48.72
CA ALA A 544 37.32 -110.28 -49.31
C ALA A 544 36.17 -109.99 -48.32
N GLY A 545 35.85 -110.91 -47.42
CA GLY A 545 34.86 -110.71 -46.36
C GLY A 545 35.22 -109.56 -45.40
N ALA A 546 36.51 -109.37 -45.10
CA ALA A 546 36.98 -108.26 -44.27
C ALA A 546 36.89 -106.92 -45.03
N PHE A 547 37.18 -106.89 -46.33
CA PHE A 547 37.01 -105.70 -47.16
C PHE A 547 35.53 -105.27 -47.27
N ASN A 548 34.61 -106.23 -47.44
CA ASN A 548 33.17 -105.94 -47.41
C ASN A 548 32.71 -105.39 -46.07
N GLN A 549 33.24 -105.89 -44.95
CA GLN A 549 32.99 -105.32 -43.63
C GLN A 549 33.52 -103.88 -43.50
N THR A 550 34.68 -103.57 -44.11
CA THR A 550 35.21 -102.20 -44.15
C THR A 550 34.30 -101.26 -44.93
N ALA A 551 33.78 -101.69 -46.09
CA ALA A 551 32.79 -100.92 -46.85
C ALA A 551 31.50 -100.67 -46.04
N ALA A 552 31.00 -101.69 -45.33
CA ALA A 552 29.84 -101.55 -44.45
C ALA A 552 30.09 -100.56 -43.29
N LYS A 553 31.28 -100.60 -42.67
CA LYS A 553 31.70 -99.63 -41.63
C LYS A 553 31.80 -98.20 -42.17
N ALA A 554 32.30 -98.03 -43.38
CA ALA A 554 32.32 -96.74 -44.06
C ALA A 554 30.89 -96.19 -44.25
N GLY A 555 29.95 -97.02 -44.70
CA GLY A 555 28.52 -96.66 -44.79
C GLY A 555 27.88 -96.28 -43.45
N GLN A 556 28.23 -96.98 -42.36
CA GLN A 556 27.78 -96.62 -41.00
C GLN A 556 28.36 -95.27 -40.55
N THR A 557 29.63 -95.01 -40.86
CA THR A 557 30.31 -93.75 -40.54
C THR A 557 29.71 -92.59 -41.34
N ARG A 558 29.44 -92.79 -42.64
CA ARG A 558 28.69 -91.83 -43.45
C ARG A 558 27.35 -91.50 -42.81
N SER A 559 26.56 -92.52 -42.47
CA SER A 559 25.21 -92.36 -41.89
C SER A 559 25.23 -91.56 -40.58
N LYS A 560 26.31 -91.67 -39.80
CA LYS A 560 26.51 -90.91 -38.56
C LYS A 560 26.70 -89.41 -38.80
N TYR A 561 27.37 -89.01 -39.88
CA TYR A 561 27.77 -87.62 -40.12
C TYR A 561 26.94 -86.91 -41.20
N GLN A 562 26.26 -87.62 -42.08
CA GLN A 562 25.55 -87.02 -43.21
C GLN A 562 24.46 -86.02 -42.81
N ASN A 563 23.81 -86.21 -41.66
CA ASN A 563 22.67 -85.38 -41.23
C ASN A 563 23.07 -84.05 -40.60
N ILE A 564 24.36 -83.84 -40.29
CA ILE A 564 24.87 -82.58 -39.72
C ILE A 564 25.55 -81.68 -40.76
N ILE A 565 25.71 -82.17 -41.99
CA ILE A 565 26.27 -81.41 -43.11
C ILE A 565 25.08 -80.88 -43.90
N ALA A 566 25.02 -79.54 -44.04
CA ALA A 566 23.94 -78.85 -44.74
C ALA A 566 23.92 -79.15 -46.24
#